data_AF-A0A8A3PD80-F1
#
_entry.id   AF-A0A8A3PD80-F1
#
_cell.length_a   1.000
_cell.length_b   1.000
_cell.length_c   1.000
_cell.angle_alpha   90.00
_cell.angle_beta   90.00
_cell.angle_gamma   90.00
#
_symmetry.space_group_name_H-M   'P 1'
#
loop_
_entity.id
_entity.type
_entity.pdbx_description
1 polymer ?
#
loop_
_entity_poly.entity_id
_entity_poly.type
_entity_poly.pdbx_seq_one_letter_code
_entity_poly.pdbx_strand_id
1 'polypeptide(L)'
;MSIPEIKSTSGVLLIAGSETTATLLAAATYYLLAPGNEHILEESVKEIRTTFKSEEEINMTNIPCVIYASHHRAQNFKNPENFAPERWLDDPEYAGDQKGAFQPFSLGPRNCIGRNLAFAEMRLILARIIWNFDLEIAGESKSWAKNMKIFLMWEKPPLYVNLKPVVRS
;
A
#
# COMPACT_ATOMS: atom_id res chain seq x y z
N MET A 1 -28.69 -7.91 9.65
CA MET A 1 -28.29 -6.63 9.04
C MET A 1 -29.50 -6.06 8.32
N SER A 2 -30.03 -4.97 8.84
CA SER A 2 -31.17 -4.25 8.29
C SER A 2 -30.76 -3.44 7.05
N ILE A 3 -31.71 -3.09 6.18
CA ILE A 3 -31.44 -2.27 4.98
C ILE A 3 -30.73 -0.94 5.33
N PRO A 4 -31.07 -0.24 6.44
CA PRO A 4 -30.32 0.93 6.89
C PRO A 4 -28.85 0.64 7.26
N GLU A 5 -28.58 -0.48 7.93
CA GLU A 5 -27.21 -0.90 8.30
C GLU A 5 -26.37 -1.26 7.05
N ILE A 6 -26.99 -1.89 6.05
CA ILE A 6 -26.33 -2.21 4.77
C ILE A 6 -25.91 -0.92 4.06
N LYS A 7 -26.82 0.05 3.96
CA LYS A 7 -26.55 1.35 3.31
C LYS A 7 -25.45 2.14 4.05
N SER A 8 -25.49 2.15 5.37
CA SER A 8 -24.45 2.79 6.20
C SER A 8 -23.08 2.12 6.00
N THR A 9 -23.01 0.79 6.04
CA THR A 9 -21.76 0.03 5.86
C THR A 9 -21.17 0.22 4.45
N SER A 10 -22.02 0.30 3.42
CA SER A 10 -21.57 0.58 2.04
C SER A 10 -20.97 1.98 1.89
N GLY A 11 -21.50 2.97 2.62
CA GLY A 11 -20.92 4.32 2.65
C GLY A 11 -19.55 4.35 3.32
N VAL A 12 -19.38 3.62 4.43
CA VAL A 12 -18.09 3.48 5.12
C VAL A 12 -17.03 2.83 4.22
N LEU A 13 -17.38 1.86 3.37
CA LEU A 13 -16.45 1.26 2.39
C LEU A 13 -15.95 2.27 1.35
N LEU A 14 -16.81 3.18 0.90
CA LEU A 14 -16.45 4.25 -0.05
C LEU A 14 -15.62 5.36 0.62
N ILE A 15 -15.97 5.73 1.85
CA ILE A 15 -15.37 6.83 2.61
C ILE A 15 -14.04 6.45 3.27
N ALA A 16 -13.90 5.21 3.73
CA ALA A 16 -12.67 4.71 4.36
C ALA A 16 -11.44 4.77 3.43
N GLY A 17 -11.64 4.94 2.12
CA GLY A 17 -10.56 5.20 1.16
C GLY A 17 -10.18 6.68 1.00
N SER A 18 -10.99 7.63 1.49
CA SER A 18 -10.89 9.06 1.12
C SER A 18 -10.82 10.03 2.32
N GLU A 19 -11.58 9.82 3.39
CA GLU A 19 -11.70 10.81 4.50
C GLU A 19 -10.81 10.53 5.72
N THR A 20 -10.34 9.30 5.89
CA THR A 20 -9.61 8.87 7.11
C THR A 20 -8.35 9.69 7.38
N THR A 21 -7.64 10.07 6.32
CA THR A 21 -6.41 10.88 6.40
C THR A 21 -6.70 12.30 6.84
N ALA A 22 -7.75 12.91 6.28
CA ALA A 22 -8.13 14.28 6.61
C ALA A 22 -8.61 14.38 8.06
N THR A 23 -9.42 13.42 8.52
CA THR A 23 -9.89 13.37 9.90
C THR A 23 -8.75 13.14 10.89
N LEU A 24 -7.82 12.22 10.58
CA LEU A 24 -6.67 11.95 11.45
C LEU A 24 -5.74 13.15 11.56
N LEU A 25 -5.41 13.81 10.44
CA LEU A 25 -4.57 15.01 10.42
C LEU A 25 -5.22 16.17 11.18
N ALA A 26 -6.52 16.39 10.99
CA ALA A 26 -7.25 17.43 11.71
C ALA A 26 -7.25 17.17 13.22
N ALA A 27 -7.51 15.93 13.65
CA ALA A 27 -7.51 15.56 15.05
C ALA A 27 -6.11 15.65 15.68
N ALA A 28 -5.08 15.12 15.02
CA ALA A 28 -3.70 15.19 15.49
C ALA A 28 -3.23 16.64 15.63
N THR A 29 -3.52 17.48 14.63
CA THR A 29 -3.20 18.92 14.68
C THR A 29 -3.91 19.61 15.84
N TYR A 30 -5.20 19.31 16.05
CA TYR A 30 -5.96 19.86 17.17
C TYR A 30 -5.35 19.48 18.53
N TYR A 31 -5.05 18.20 18.75
CA TYR A 31 -4.49 17.74 20.03
C TYR A 31 -3.06 18.24 20.28
N LEU A 32 -2.24 18.39 19.24
CA LEU A 32 -0.90 18.97 19.37
C LEU A 32 -0.93 20.46 19.73
N LEU A 33 -1.97 21.18 19.29
CA LEU A 33 -2.15 22.61 19.57
C LEU A 33 -3.04 22.89 20.79
N ALA A 34 -3.57 21.85 21.42
CA ALA A 34 -4.45 22.00 22.58
C ALA A 34 -3.66 22.56 23.79
N PRO A 35 -4.23 23.49 24.56
CA PRO A 35 -3.59 24.02 25.76
C PRO A 35 -3.22 22.91 26.75
N GLY A 36 -1.98 22.91 27.25
CA GLY A 36 -1.44 21.87 28.14
C GLY A 36 -0.67 20.73 27.43
N ASN A 37 -0.70 20.68 26.09
CA ASN A 37 0.01 19.69 25.29
C ASN A 37 1.28 20.26 24.63
N GLU A 38 1.76 21.42 25.05
CA GLU A 38 2.90 22.13 24.44
C GLU A 38 4.16 21.24 24.43
N HIS A 39 4.39 20.49 25.51
CA HIS A 39 5.50 19.54 25.62
C HIS A 39 5.44 18.40 24.57
N ILE A 40 4.24 17.97 24.18
CA ILE A 40 4.04 16.92 23.16
C ILE A 40 4.42 17.48 21.79
N LEU A 41 4.00 18.71 21.51
CA LEU A 41 4.37 19.42 20.28
C LEU A 41 5.89 19.69 20.23
N GLU A 42 6.50 20.12 21.33
CA GLU A 42 7.94 20.37 21.42
C GLU A 42 8.78 19.12 21.15
N GLU A 43 8.45 17.99 21.79
CA GLU A 43 9.16 16.73 21.54
C GLU A 43 8.92 16.22 20.11
N SER A 44 7.69 16.34 19.58
CA SER A 44 7.40 15.98 18.18
C SER A 44 8.19 16.82 17.19
N VAL A 45 8.29 18.14 17.43
CA VAL A 45 9.07 19.07 16.60
C VAL A 45 10.55 18.72 16.66
N LYS A 46 11.07 18.42 17.84
CA LYS A 46 12.47 18.03 18.06
C LYS A 46 12.79 16.71 17.36
N GLU A 47 11.95 15.69 17.52
CA GLU A 47 12.12 14.39 16.86
C GLU A 47 12.17 14.55 15.33
N ILE A 48 11.20 15.25 14.75
CA ILE A 48 11.12 15.43 13.29
C ILE A 48 12.33 16.23 12.77
N ARG A 49 12.67 17.35 13.42
CA ARG A 49 13.75 18.25 12.95
C ARG A 49 15.16 17.72 13.19
N THR A 50 15.32 16.73 14.09
CA THR A 50 16.61 16.07 14.29
C THR A 50 16.76 14.81 13.45
N THR A 51 15.64 14.19 13.04
CA THR A 51 15.64 12.98 12.21
C THR A 51 15.89 13.27 10.73
N PHE A 52 15.31 14.36 10.19
CA PHE A 52 15.42 14.69 8.77
C PHE A 52 16.31 15.92 8.53
N LYS A 53 17.24 15.82 7.59
CA LYS A 53 18.20 16.89 7.25
C LYS A 53 17.69 17.85 6.18
N SER A 54 16.73 17.43 5.37
CA SER A 54 16.06 18.26 4.36
C SER A 54 14.62 17.84 4.14
N GLU A 55 13.82 18.70 3.52
CA GLU A 55 12.41 18.41 3.21
C GLU A 55 12.26 17.21 2.26
N GLU A 56 13.21 17.03 1.34
CA GLU A 56 13.23 15.90 0.40
C GLU A 56 13.41 14.55 1.10
N GLU A 57 13.98 14.53 2.31
CA GLU A 57 14.08 13.32 3.14
C GLU A 57 12.72 12.95 3.78
N ILE A 58 11.73 13.85 3.83
CA ILE A 58 10.39 13.59 4.39
C ILE A 58 9.51 12.95 3.31
N ASN A 59 9.81 11.70 2.97
CA ASN A 59 9.08 10.93 1.96
C ASN A 59 8.65 9.55 2.51
N MET A 60 7.79 8.85 1.78
CA MET A 60 7.24 7.56 2.21
C MET A 60 8.26 6.43 2.36
N THR A 61 9.49 6.62 1.88
CA THR A 61 10.60 5.67 2.09
C THR A 61 11.21 5.85 3.48
N ASN A 62 11.26 7.09 3.98
CA ASN A 62 11.90 7.46 5.25
C ASN A 62 10.92 7.59 6.42
N ILE A 63 9.64 7.88 6.16
CA ILE A 63 8.56 7.71 7.15
C ILE A 63 8.11 6.25 7.08
N PRO A 64 8.15 5.47 8.17
CA PRO A 64 7.81 4.06 8.12
C PRO A 64 6.33 3.86 7.75
N CYS A 65 6.07 3.61 6.47
CA CYS A 65 4.99 2.71 6.08
C CYS A 65 5.38 1.34 6.62
N VAL A 66 4.95 1.04 7.84
CA VAL A 66 5.36 -0.15 8.61
C VAL A 66 5.20 -1.44 7.78
N ILE A 67 4.20 -1.48 6.89
CA ILE A 67 3.97 -2.58 5.96
C ILE A 67 5.07 -2.65 4.89
N TYR A 68 5.36 -1.55 4.19
CA TYR A 68 6.41 -1.52 3.17
C TYR A 68 7.78 -1.86 3.77
N ALA A 69 8.15 -1.22 4.88
CA ALA A 69 9.39 -1.49 5.58
C ALA A 69 9.45 -2.96 6.05
N SER A 70 8.37 -3.50 6.63
CA SER A 70 8.31 -4.91 7.06
C SER A 70 8.54 -5.89 5.91
N HIS A 71 7.98 -5.61 4.73
CA HIS A 71 8.12 -6.44 3.53
C HIS A 71 9.52 -6.37 2.93
N HIS A 72 10.22 -5.25 3.09
CA HIS A 72 11.54 -5.01 2.50
C HIS A 72 12.71 -5.20 3.50
N ARG A 73 12.43 -5.68 4.72
CA ARG A 73 13.48 -5.95 5.72
C ARG A 73 14.12 -7.31 5.46
N ALA A 74 15.45 -7.32 5.30
CA ALA A 74 16.25 -8.53 5.17
C ALA A 74 16.16 -9.49 6.38
N GLN A 75 15.75 -8.99 7.55
CA GLN A 75 15.46 -9.81 8.74
C GLN A 75 14.20 -10.67 8.57
N ASN A 76 13.24 -10.19 7.77
CA ASN A 76 11.96 -10.86 7.55
C ASN A 76 11.98 -11.70 6.27
N PHE A 77 12.60 -11.17 5.21
CA PHE A 77 12.58 -11.78 3.89
C PHE A 77 13.99 -11.84 3.31
N LYS A 78 14.39 -13.01 2.85
CA LYS A 78 15.60 -13.18 2.04
C LYS A 78 15.42 -12.52 0.69
N ASN A 79 16.45 -11.81 0.23
CA ASN A 79 16.47 -11.03 -1.01
C ASN A 79 15.18 -10.19 -1.18
N PRO A 80 14.88 -9.29 -0.21
CA PRO A 80 13.58 -8.63 -0.14
C PRO A 80 13.26 -7.73 -1.35
N GLU A 81 14.31 -7.22 -2.01
CA GLU A 81 14.18 -6.37 -3.21
C GLU A 81 13.92 -7.18 -4.49
N ASN A 82 14.05 -8.50 -4.45
CA ASN A 82 13.82 -9.36 -5.60
C ASN A 82 12.35 -9.80 -5.66
N PHE A 83 11.76 -9.69 -6.85
CA PHE A 83 10.48 -10.34 -7.12
C PHE A 83 10.69 -11.86 -7.20
N ALA A 84 10.43 -12.54 -6.08
CA ALA A 84 10.59 -13.98 -5.92
C ALA A 84 9.25 -14.65 -5.53
N PRO A 85 8.40 -15.03 -6.50
CA PRO A 85 7.18 -15.80 -6.26
C PRO A 85 7.43 -17.12 -5.52
N GLU A 86 8.60 -17.72 -5.72
CA GLU A 86 9.02 -19.03 -5.20
C GLU A 86 8.96 -19.10 -3.67
N ARG A 87 9.08 -17.96 -2.97
CA ARG A 87 8.92 -17.91 -1.51
C ARG A 87 7.54 -18.36 -1.04
N TRP A 88 6.54 -18.30 -1.91
CA TRP A 88 5.17 -18.72 -1.65
C TRP A 88 4.85 -20.12 -2.20
N LEU A 89 5.83 -20.79 -2.82
CA LEU A 89 5.70 -22.09 -3.49
C LEU A 89 6.54 -23.18 -2.80
N ASP A 90 6.84 -23.00 -1.52
CA ASP A 90 7.60 -23.93 -0.67
C ASP A 90 9.02 -24.26 -1.18
N ASP A 91 9.64 -23.32 -1.89
CA ASP A 91 11.04 -23.43 -2.29
C ASP A 91 11.97 -23.40 -1.06
N PRO A 92 12.90 -24.38 -0.92
CA PRO A 92 13.86 -24.44 0.18
C PRO A 92 14.72 -23.18 0.33
N GLU A 93 14.98 -22.44 -0.75
CA GLU A 93 15.77 -21.21 -0.73
C GLU A 93 15.18 -20.16 0.22
N TYR A 94 13.86 -20.14 0.35
CA TYR A 94 13.07 -19.14 1.08
C TYR A 94 12.39 -19.70 2.34
N ALA A 95 12.74 -20.93 2.75
CA ALA A 95 12.14 -21.59 3.91
C ALA A 95 12.30 -20.79 5.22
N GLY A 96 13.35 -19.96 5.32
CA GLY A 96 13.63 -19.11 6.48
C GLY A 96 12.85 -17.79 6.52
N ASP A 97 12.03 -17.49 5.52
CA ASP A 97 11.28 -16.24 5.49
C ASP A 97 10.19 -16.20 6.56
N GLN A 98 10.09 -15.05 7.22
CA GLN A 98 9.03 -14.74 8.17
C GLN A 98 7.75 -14.34 7.41
N LYS A 99 7.09 -15.32 6.78
CA LYS A 99 5.85 -15.11 6.00
C LYS A 99 4.76 -14.37 6.78
N GLY A 100 4.73 -14.48 8.11
CA GLY A 100 3.84 -13.73 9.00
C GLY A 100 4.05 -12.20 8.99
N ALA A 101 5.23 -11.72 8.61
CA ALA A 101 5.52 -10.29 8.44
C ALA A 101 4.86 -9.68 7.19
N PHE A 102 4.36 -10.51 6.27
CA PHE A 102 3.65 -10.08 5.08
C PHE A 102 2.16 -9.84 5.36
N GLN A 103 1.83 -8.62 5.81
CA GLN A 103 0.45 -8.22 6.14
C GLN A 103 -0.07 -7.09 5.23
N PRO A 104 -0.21 -7.30 3.90
CA PRO A 104 -0.68 -6.25 2.97
C PRO A 104 -2.13 -5.82 3.20
N PHE A 105 -2.91 -6.61 3.94
CA PHE A 105 -4.30 -6.34 4.30
C PHE A 105 -4.49 -6.03 5.78
N SER A 106 -3.40 -5.70 6.49
CA SER A 106 -3.35 -5.54 7.94
C SER A 106 -3.74 -6.82 8.71
N LEU A 107 -3.64 -6.80 10.04
CA LEU A 107 -3.92 -7.92 10.94
C LEU A 107 -5.00 -7.55 11.97
N GLY A 108 -5.70 -8.55 12.50
CA GLY A 108 -6.63 -8.40 13.63
C GLY A 108 -8.07 -8.02 13.23
N PRO A 109 -8.92 -7.64 14.21
CA PRO A 109 -10.35 -7.35 13.98
C PRO A 109 -10.62 -6.17 13.03
N ARG A 110 -9.59 -5.39 12.71
CA ARG A 110 -9.63 -4.23 11.80
C ARG A 110 -8.83 -4.47 10.52
N ASN A 111 -8.54 -5.73 10.19
CA ASN A 111 -7.96 -6.06 8.89
C ASN A 111 -8.94 -5.72 7.74
N CYS A 112 -8.43 -5.71 6.52
CA CYS A 112 -9.23 -5.35 5.36
C CYS A 112 -10.37 -6.35 5.16
N ILE A 113 -11.61 -5.86 5.36
CA ILE A 113 -12.84 -6.63 5.12
C ILE A 113 -12.96 -7.08 3.66
N GLY A 114 -12.37 -6.33 2.72
CA GLY A 114 -12.37 -6.60 1.29
C GLY A 114 -11.31 -7.61 0.82
N ARG A 115 -10.50 -8.19 1.72
CA ARG A 115 -9.37 -9.07 1.35
C ARG A 115 -9.74 -10.18 0.37
N ASN A 116 -10.85 -10.88 0.63
CA ASN A 116 -11.26 -12.01 -0.21
C ASN A 116 -11.73 -11.55 -1.59
N LEU A 117 -12.47 -10.45 -1.66
CA LEU A 117 -12.92 -9.86 -2.92
C LEU A 117 -11.72 -9.37 -3.74
N ALA A 118 -10.80 -8.64 -3.11
CA ALA A 118 -9.59 -8.15 -3.75
C ALA A 118 -8.76 -9.30 -4.35
N PHE A 119 -8.57 -10.40 -3.62
CA PHE A 119 -7.87 -11.57 -4.16
C PHE A 119 -8.61 -12.22 -5.33
N ALA A 120 -9.94 -12.32 -5.27
CA ALA A 120 -10.72 -12.87 -6.37
C ALA A 120 -10.60 -12.00 -7.63
N GLU A 121 -10.77 -10.68 -7.49
CA GLU A 121 -10.65 -9.72 -8.58
C GLU A 121 -9.25 -9.72 -9.20
N MET A 122 -8.20 -9.60 -8.38
CA MET A 122 -6.81 -9.60 -8.87
C MET A 122 -6.49 -10.88 -9.64
N ARG A 123 -6.88 -12.05 -9.13
CA ARG A 123 -6.63 -13.34 -9.79
C ARG A 123 -7.42 -13.46 -11.09
N LEU A 124 -8.70 -13.10 -11.09
CA LEU A 124 -9.56 -13.17 -12.28
C LEU A 124 -9.07 -12.23 -13.38
N ILE A 125 -8.72 -10.99 -13.02
CA ILE A 125 -8.21 -10.00 -13.96
C ILE A 125 -6.87 -10.46 -14.53
N LEU A 126 -5.92 -10.84 -13.67
CA LEU A 126 -4.60 -11.29 -14.11
C LEU A 126 -4.68 -12.54 -14.99
N ALA A 127 -5.47 -13.54 -14.58
CA ALA A 127 -5.67 -14.76 -15.37
C ALA A 127 -6.29 -14.46 -16.74
N ARG A 128 -7.29 -13.56 -16.81
CA ARG A 128 -7.88 -13.16 -18.09
C ARG A 128 -6.90 -12.38 -18.96
N ILE A 129 -6.08 -11.51 -18.39
CA ILE A 129 -5.08 -10.77 -19.15
C ILE A 129 -4.07 -11.75 -19.75
N ILE A 130 -3.45 -12.60 -18.92
CA ILE A 130 -2.45 -13.58 -19.37
C ILE A 130 -3.03 -14.57 -20.37
N TRP A 131 -4.29 -14.99 -20.21
CA TRP A 131 -4.94 -15.92 -21.14
C TRP A 131 -5.19 -15.32 -22.53
N ASN A 132 -5.48 -14.02 -22.61
CA ASN A 132 -5.93 -13.39 -23.86
C ASN A 132 -4.84 -12.54 -24.54
N PHE A 133 -3.74 -12.20 -23.86
CA PHE A 133 -2.75 -11.26 -24.37
C PHE A 133 -1.32 -11.64 -23.96
N ASP A 134 -0.37 -11.48 -24.89
CA ASP A 134 1.05 -11.45 -24.59
C ASP A 134 1.44 -10.06 -24.07
N LEU A 135 2.26 -10.01 -23.01
CA LEU A 135 2.62 -8.78 -22.32
C LEU A 135 4.07 -8.41 -22.59
N GLU A 136 4.30 -7.19 -23.05
CA GLU A 136 5.63 -6.59 -23.19
C GLU A 136 5.68 -5.23 -22.47
N ILE A 137 6.78 -4.97 -21.78
CA ILE A 137 6.98 -3.69 -21.10
C ILE A 137 7.35 -2.60 -22.11
N ALA A 138 6.63 -1.49 -22.09
CA ALA A 138 6.97 -0.33 -22.91
C ALA A 138 8.30 0.29 -22.49
N GLY A 139 9.05 0.84 -23.45
CA GLY A 139 10.42 1.34 -23.23
C GLY A 139 10.52 2.40 -22.13
N GLU A 140 9.56 3.32 -22.11
CA GLU A 140 9.43 4.38 -21.09
C GLU A 140 9.16 3.86 -19.67
N SER A 141 8.66 2.62 -19.55
CA SER A 141 8.23 2.03 -18.27
C SER A 141 9.32 1.15 -17.62
N LYS A 142 10.50 0.98 -18.23
CA LYS A 142 11.55 0.11 -17.67
C LYS A 142 12.07 0.52 -16.29
N SER A 143 11.99 1.81 -15.97
CA SER A 143 12.36 2.36 -14.65
C SER A 143 11.15 2.64 -13.76
N TRP A 144 9.96 2.15 -14.12
CA TRP A 144 8.71 2.47 -13.44
C TRP A 144 8.77 2.24 -11.92
N ALA A 145 9.29 1.10 -11.48
CA ALA A 145 9.42 0.78 -10.05
C ALA A 145 10.35 1.74 -9.29
N LYS A 146 11.42 2.24 -9.94
CA LYS A 146 12.36 3.22 -9.34
C LYS A 146 11.77 4.63 -9.27
N ASN A 147 10.85 4.95 -10.18
CA ASN A 147 10.20 6.24 -10.27
C ASN A 147 8.88 6.30 -9.49
N MET A 148 8.47 5.18 -8.89
CA MET A 148 7.23 5.06 -8.15
C MET A 148 7.34 5.80 -6.82
N LYS A 149 6.76 7.00 -6.77
CA LYS A 149 6.58 7.74 -5.51
C LYS A 149 5.34 7.21 -4.81
N ILE A 150 5.53 6.65 -3.62
CA ILE A 150 4.44 6.26 -2.76
C ILE A 150 3.98 7.53 -2.04
N PHE A 151 2.68 7.80 -2.08
CA PHE A 151 1.99 8.78 -1.23
C PHE A 151 0.85 8.02 -0.53
N LEU A 152 0.38 8.50 0.63
CA LEU A 152 -0.69 7.85 1.41
C LEU A 152 -2.01 7.66 0.60
N MET A 153 -2.11 8.28 -0.58
CA MET A 153 -3.17 8.13 -1.57
C MET A 153 -2.55 8.10 -2.99
N TRP A 154 -3.27 7.52 -3.95
CA TRP A 154 -2.80 7.36 -5.33
C TRP A 154 -2.71 8.70 -6.08
N GLU A 155 -1.52 9.10 -6.53
CA GLU A 155 -1.37 10.00 -7.68
C GLU A 155 -1.35 9.12 -8.94
N LYS A 156 -2.43 9.13 -9.73
CA LYS A 156 -2.54 8.28 -10.93
C LYS A 156 -1.90 8.96 -12.13
N PRO A 157 -0.74 8.50 -12.64
CA PRO A 157 -0.24 8.97 -13.92
C PRO A 157 -1.15 8.49 -15.06
N PRO A 158 -1.08 9.11 -16.25
CA PRO A 158 -1.78 8.62 -17.43
C PRO A 158 -1.38 7.18 -17.75
N LEU A 159 -2.35 6.26 -17.81
CA LEU A 159 -2.16 4.90 -18.30
C LEU A 159 -2.64 4.82 -19.75
N TYR A 160 -1.70 4.88 -20.69
CA TYR A 160 -1.98 4.72 -22.11
C TYR A 160 -2.04 3.23 -22.46
N VAL A 161 -3.13 2.77 -23.05
CA VAL A 161 -3.35 1.37 -23.44
C VAL A 161 -3.73 1.29 -24.91
N ASN A 162 -2.99 0.49 -25.68
CA ASN A 162 -3.35 0.14 -27.05
C ASN A 162 -4.14 -1.17 -27.04
N LEU A 163 -5.38 -1.14 -27.53
CA LEU A 163 -6.25 -2.32 -27.61
C LEU A 163 -6.30 -2.83 -29.05
N LYS A 164 -6.10 -4.13 -29.23
CA LYS A 164 -6.33 -4.83 -30.51
C LYS A 164 -7.54 -5.76 -30.39
N PRO A 165 -8.47 -5.76 -31.37
CA PRO A 165 -9.60 -6.68 -31.36
C PRO A 165 -9.14 -8.13 -31.46
N VAL A 166 -9.70 -9.01 -30.63
CA VAL A 166 -9.58 -10.46 -30.80
C VAL A 166 -10.56 -10.90 -31.89
N VAL A 167 -10.04 -11.42 -32.99
CA VAL A 167 -10.85 -12.07 -34.03
C VAL A 167 -11.10 -13.51 -33.58
N ARG A 168 -12.37 -13.87 -33.37
CA ARG A 168 -12.77 -15.26 -33.11
C ARG A 168 -13.43 -15.80 -34.38
N SER A 169 -12.96 -16.97 -34.82
CA SER A 169 -13.51 -17.75 -35.93
C SER A 169 -14.93 -18.22 -35.66
#